data_AF-A0AAW8KWM3-F1
#
_entry.id   AF-A0AAW8KWM3-F1
#
_cell.length_a   1.000
_cell.length_b   1.000
_cell.length_c   1.000
_cell.angle_alpha   90.00
_cell.angle_beta   90.00
_cell.angle_gamma   90.00
#
_symmetry.space_group_name_H-M   'P 1'
#
loop_
_entity.id
_entity.type
_entity.pdbx_description
1 polymer ?
#
loop_
_entity_poly.entity_id
_entity_poly.type
_entity_poly.pdbx_seq_one_letter_code
_entity_poly.pdbx_strand_id
1 'polypeptide(L)' 'MKILSIRIKNLASLSDEHFIDFESAPLAHAGLIAIVGKTGAGKSTILDAMCLALFNRVPRLKDSDGKL' A
#
# COMPACT_ATOMS: atom_id res chain seq x y z
N MET A 1 -10.91 -9.73 -9.24
CA MET A 1 -10.74 -8.37 -8.66
C MET A 1 -9.35 -7.87 -9.02
N LYS A 2 -9.18 -6.60 -9.44
CA LYS A 2 -7.91 -6.00 -9.86
C LYS A 2 -7.72 -4.65 -9.14
N ILE A 3 -6.56 -4.41 -8.55
CA ILE A 3 -6.19 -3.10 -7.97
C ILE A 3 -5.67 -2.21 -9.11
N LEU A 4 -6.31 -1.06 -9.34
CA LEU A 4 -5.93 -0.14 -10.42
C LEU A 4 -4.95 0.93 -9.94
N SER A 5 -5.15 1.45 -8.73
CA SER A 5 -4.25 2.42 -8.12
C SER A 5 -4.38 2.42 -6.61
N ILE A 6 -3.44 3.07 -5.93
CA ILE A 6 -3.48 3.33 -4.49
C ILE A 6 -2.98 4.74 -4.19
N ARG A 7 -3.71 5.45 -3.32
CA ARG A 7 -3.29 6.72 -2.71
C ARG A 7 -3.14 6.52 -1.22
N ILE A 8 -2.02 6.98 -0.68
CA ILE A 8 -1.66 6.85 0.73
C ILE A 8 -1.28 8.25 1.21
N LYS A 9 -1.78 8.65 2.39
CA LYS A 9 -1.35 9.89 3.03
C LYS A 9 -1.10 9.65 4.51
N ASN A 10 0.11 9.96 4.97
CA ASN A 10 0.51 9.88 6.38
C ASN A 10 0.19 8.52 7.05
N LEU A 11 0.60 7.42 6.42
CA LEU A 11 0.38 6.08 6.97
C LEU A 11 1.71 5.47 7.41
N ALA A 12 1.84 5.17 8.71
CA ALA A 12 3.03 4.58 9.32
C ALA A 12 4.34 5.28 8.86
N SER A 13 5.21 4.58 8.13
CA SER A 13 6.48 5.13 7.65
C SER A 13 6.41 5.89 6.31
N LEU A 14 5.24 6.04 5.71
CA LEU A 14 5.01 6.84 4.51
C LEU A 14 4.35 8.17 4.90
N SER A 15 5.15 9.23 4.98
CA SER A 15 4.71 10.60 5.22
C SER A 15 4.28 11.29 3.93
N ASP A 16 3.41 12.29 4.03
CA ASP A 16 2.87 13.02 2.87
C ASP A 16 2.06 12.13 1.93
N GLU A 17 1.74 12.67 0.75
CA GLU A 17 0.93 11.97 -0.24
C GLU A 17 1.79 11.12 -1.18
N HIS A 18 1.42 9.85 -1.28
CA HIS A 18 1.99 8.89 -2.21
C HIS A 18 0.89 8.33 -3.11
N PHE A 19 1.18 8.26 -4.40
CA PHE A 19 0.28 7.71 -5.40
C PHE A 19 1.00 6.68 -6.25
N ILE A 20 0.39 5.51 -6.42
CA ILE A 20 0.86 4.46 -7.31
C ILE A 20 -0.29 4.13 -8.25
N ASP A 21 -0.07 4.33 -9.55
CA ASP A 21 -0.98 3.93 -10.61
C ASP A 21 -0.45 2.67 -11.29
N PHE A 22 -1.18 1.57 -11.16
CA PHE A 22 -0.81 0.28 -11.76
C PHE A 22 -1.20 0.19 -13.24
N GLU A 23 -2.07 1.08 -13.73
CA GLU A 23 -2.51 1.10 -15.13
C GLU A 23 -1.61 1.98 -16.02
N SER A 24 -0.64 2.69 -15.42
CA SER A 24 0.35 3.49 -16.12
C SER A 24 1.65 2.70 -16.37
N ALA A 25 2.32 2.98 -17.50
CA ALA A 25 3.65 2.43 -17.76
C ALA A 25 4.66 2.94 -16.70
N PRO A 26 5.59 2.09 -16.22
CA PRO A 26 5.92 0.75 -16.72
C PRO A 26 5.10 -0.40 -16.09
N LEU A 27 4.21 -0.12 -15.14
CA LEU A 27 3.53 -1.15 -14.34
C LEU A 27 2.39 -1.84 -15.09
N ALA A 28 1.70 -1.12 -15.99
CA ALA A 28 0.55 -1.60 -16.76
C ALA A 28 0.76 -2.93 -17.49
N HIS A 29 2.01 -3.23 -17.88
CA HIS A 29 2.38 -4.40 -18.69
C HIS A 29 3.38 -5.33 -18.00
N ALA A 30 3.72 -5.07 -16.73
CA ALA A 30 4.78 -5.81 -16.04
C ALA A 30 4.40 -7.26 -15.74
N GLY A 31 3.11 -7.57 -15.56
CA GLY A 31 2.58 -8.89 -15.19
C GLY A 31 2.91 -9.33 -13.76
N LEU A 32 4.10 -8.98 -13.27
CA LEU A 32 4.60 -9.15 -11.91
C LEU A 32 5.34 -7.88 -11.49
N ILE A 33 5.07 -7.41 -10.27
CA ILE A 33 5.69 -6.19 -9.71
C ILE A 33 6.37 -6.55 -8.40
N ALA A 34 7.56 -6.01 -8.18
CA ALA A 34 8.28 -6.12 -6.92
C ALA A 34 8.30 -4.78 -6.18
N ILE A 35 7.99 -4.80 -4.89
CA ILE A 35 8.14 -3.64 -4.00
C ILE A 35 9.45 -3.83 -3.23
N VAL A 36 10.46 -3.01 -3.54
CA VAL A 36 11.83 -3.15 -3.00
C VAL A 36 12.26 -1.91 -2.23
N GLY A 37 13.28 -2.06 -1.37
CA GLY A 37 13.80 -0.98 -0.53
C GLY A 37 14.36 -1.47 0.80
N LYS A 38 15.05 -0.59 1.53
CA LYS A 38 15.66 -0.88 2.84
C LYS A 38 14.61 -1.28 3.89
N THR A 39 15.02 -1.93 4.97
CA THR A 39 14.15 -2.15 6.14
C THR A 39 13.67 -0.81 6.68
N GLY A 40 12.38 -0.72 7.06
CA GLY A 40 11.75 0.53 7.48
C GLY A 40 11.21 1.43 6.35
N ALA A 41 11.60 1.20 5.08
CA ALA A 41 11.22 2.06 3.95
C ALA A 41 9.73 2.04 3.53
N GLY A 42 8.85 1.37 4.28
CA GLY A 42 7.40 1.41 4.02
C GLY A 42 6.85 0.36 3.04
N LYS A 43 7.64 -0.64 2.65
CA LYS A 43 7.19 -1.71 1.73
C LYS A 43 5.88 -2.39 2.17
N SER A 44 5.82 -2.91 3.39
CA SER A 44 4.58 -3.51 3.90
C SER A 44 3.54 -2.48 4.35
N THR A 45 3.90 -1.20 4.47
CA THR A 45 2.92 -0.11 4.66
C THR A 45 2.05 0.07 3.42
N ILE A 46 2.60 -0.13 2.23
CA ILE A 46 1.81 -0.14 0.97
C ILE A 46 0.78 -1.29 0.99
N LEU A 47 1.19 -2.47 1.45
CA LEU A 47 0.28 -3.62 1.57
C LEU A 47 -0.80 -3.38 2.63
N ASP A 48 -0.41 -2.83 3.79
CA ASP A 48 -1.36 -2.47 4.84
C ASP A 48 -2.37 -1.42 4.39
N ALA A 49 -1.94 -0.44 3.60
CA ALA A 49 -2.83 0.57 3.04
C ALA A 49 -3.92 -0.05 2.15
N MET A 50 -3.55 -1.04 1.33
CA MET A 50 -4.53 -1.79 0.53
C MET A 50 -5.54 -2.53 1.43
N CYS A 51 -5.06 -3.22 2.46
CA CYS A 51 -5.94 -3.94 3.38
C CYS A 51 -6.83 -3.01 4.20
N LEU A 52 -6.29 -1.88 4.67
CA LEU A 52 -7.02 -0.88 5.42
C LEU A 52 -8.14 -0.27 4.57
N ALA A 53 -7.83 0.13 3.34
CA ALA A 53 -8.81 0.74 2.44
C ALA A 53 -9.95 -0.22 2.05
N LEU A 54 -9.65 -1.50 1.87
CA LEU A 54 -10.64 -2.49 1.43
C LEU A 54 -11.41 -3.14 2.58
N PHE A 55 -10.78 -3.30 3.75
CA PHE A 55 -11.30 -4.14 4.83
C PHE A 55 -11.31 -3.47 6.20
N ASN A 56 -10.88 -2.21 6.29
CA ASN A 56 -10.71 -1.48 7.55
C ASN A 56 -9.83 -2.24 8.57
N ARG A 57 -8.79 -2.94 8.09
CA ARG A 57 -7.89 -3.75 8.92
C ARG A 57 -6.46 -3.63 8.45
N VAL A 58 -5.54 -3.60 9.40
CA VAL A 58 -4.09 -3.63 9.16
C VAL A 58 -3.57 -4.99 9.65
N PRO A 59 -3.23 -5.95 8.76
CA PRO A 59 -2.90 -7.32 9.16
C PRO A 59 -1.75 -7.43 10.18
N ARG A 60 -0.82 -6.47 10.17
CA ARG A 60 0.32 -6.43 11.09
C ARG A 60 -0.05 -5.95 12.50
N LEU A 61 -1.18 -5.26 12.65
CA LEU A 61 -1.73 -4.81 13.93
C LEU A 61 -2.80 -5.81 14.37
N LYS A 62 -2.41 -6.77 15.22
CA LYS A 62 -3.37 -7.75 15.78
C LYS A 62 -4.42 -6.99 16.62
N ASP A 63 -5.69 -7.30 16.39
CA ASP A 63 -6.86 -6.80 17.14
C ASP A 63 -7.17 -5.29 17.07
N SER A 64 -6.60 -4.54 16.12
CA SER A 64 -6.99 -3.14 15.90
C SER A 64 -8.15 -3.04 14.90
N ASP A 65 -9.28 -2.46 15.30
CA ASP A 65 -10.48 -2.19 14.47
C ASP A 65 -10.26 -1.14 13.35
N GLY A 66 -9.05 -1.02 12.80
CA GLY A 66 -8.71 0.00 11.80
C GLY A 66 -8.83 1.45 12.29
N LYS A 67 -9.08 1.64 13.59
CA LYS A 67 -9.09 2.96 14.23
C LYS A 67 -7.65 3.44 14.39
N LEU A 68 -7.23 4.30 13.46
CA LEU A 68 -6.04 5.15 13.57
C LEU A 68 -6.37 6.38 14.42
#